data_AF-A0A949EN28-F1
#
_entry.id   AF-A0A949EN28-F1
#
_cell.length_a   1.000
_cell.length_b   1.000
_cell.length_c   1.000
_cell.angle_alpha   90.00
_cell.angle_beta   90.00
_cell.angle_gamma   90.00
#
_symmetry.space_group_name_H-M   'P 1'
#
loop_
_entity.id
_entity.type
_entity.pdbx_description
1 polymer ?
#
loop_
_entity_poly.entity_id
_entity_poly.type
_entity_poly.pdbx_seq_one_letter_code
_entity_poly.pdbx_strand_id
1 'polypeptide(L)'
;MMIKVRFAPSPTGFLHIGGLRTYLYNWLFARQNKGKVVLRIEDTDRQRYVQGATESLIKTLKTIGLPWDEGPYIQSQKINTYRNLAQKLVEQDNAYYCFCTSEELEKTRKEQIARKMPPQYNRHCRNLSKKDITLQLRSGQPYVVRLKVPEKGIIKFKDLIRGSVEFNLKTIDDQILLKSDKWPTYHLANVADDHYMNITHVIRGEEWLPS
;
A
#
# COMPACT_ATOMS: atom_id res chain seq x y z
N MET A 1 -1.05 26.25 -2.18
CA MET A 1 -0.96 24.97 -1.45
C MET A 1 0.50 24.71 -1.13
N MET A 2 0.86 24.36 0.10
CA MET A 2 2.25 24.09 0.48
C MET A 2 2.69 22.73 -0.06
N ILE A 3 3.85 22.66 -0.73
CA ILE A 3 4.40 21.38 -1.20
C ILE A 3 4.74 20.51 0.02
N LYS A 4 4.24 19.28 0.01
CA LYS A 4 4.57 18.25 0.98
C LYS A 4 4.85 16.94 0.29
N VAL A 5 5.99 16.35 0.62
CA VAL A 5 6.44 15.05 0.12
C VAL A 5 6.77 14.13 1.29
N ARG A 6 6.94 12.84 1.03
CA ARG A 6 7.30 11.87 2.08
C ARG A 6 8.31 10.85 1.62
N PHE A 7 9.19 10.50 2.56
CA PHE A 7 9.97 9.28 2.49
C PHE A 7 9.35 8.24 3.41
N ALA A 8 8.98 7.10 2.81
CA ALA A 8 8.18 6.07 3.45
C ALA A 8 8.88 4.70 3.43
N PRO A 9 10.03 4.52 4.11
CA PRO A 9 10.73 3.24 4.14
C PRO A 9 10.06 2.24 5.08
N SER A 10 10.07 0.97 4.68
CA SER A 10 9.79 -0.15 5.56
C SER A 10 11.07 -0.55 6.32
N PRO A 11 11.01 -0.87 7.63
CA PRO A 11 12.16 -1.32 8.40
C PRO A 11 12.47 -2.80 8.13
N THR A 12 12.55 -3.17 6.85
CA THR A 12 12.78 -4.55 6.38
C THR A 12 14.22 -4.82 5.98
N GLY A 13 15.10 -3.87 6.28
CA GLY A 13 16.51 -3.84 5.93
C GLY A 13 17.10 -2.46 6.18
N PHE A 14 18.42 -2.36 6.13
CA PHE A 14 19.11 -1.08 6.26
C PHE A 14 18.97 -0.23 4.99
N LEU A 15 19.13 1.09 5.14
CA LEU A 15 19.03 2.04 4.03
C LEU A 15 20.07 1.71 2.94
N HIS A 16 19.59 1.30 1.77
CA HIS A 16 20.41 1.10 0.58
C HIS A 16 20.46 2.36 -0.29
N ILE A 17 21.37 2.39 -1.26
CA ILE A 17 21.63 3.57 -2.10
C ILE A 17 20.40 4.05 -2.89
N GLY A 18 19.57 3.11 -3.38
CA GLY A 18 18.31 3.44 -4.07
C GLY A 18 17.30 4.15 -3.15
N GLY A 19 17.22 3.73 -1.89
CA GLY A 19 16.41 4.39 -0.86
C GLY A 19 16.95 5.78 -0.53
N LEU A 20 18.28 5.91 -0.36
CA LEU A 20 18.91 7.20 -0.10
C LEU A 20 18.71 8.18 -1.26
N ARG A 21 18.82 7.71 -2.52
CA ARG A 21 18.52 8.51 -3.71
C ARG A 21 17.08 9.00 -3.72
N THR A 22 16.12 8.12 -3.38
CA THR A 22 14.70 8.49 -3.29
C THR A 22 14.48 9.55 -2.21
N TYR A 23 15.11 9.39 -1.04
CA TYR A 23 15.06 10.40 0.02
C TYR A 23 15.65 11.74 -0.44
N LEU A 24 16.81 11.71 -1.11
CA LEU A 24 17.48 12.90 -1.62
C LEU A 24 16.59 13.67 -2.60
N TYR A 25 15.89 12.99 -3.53
CA TYR A 25 14.96 13.65 -4.44
C TYR A 25 13.76 14.29 -3.73
N ASN A 26 13.18 13.60 -2.73
CA ASN A 26 12.14 14.20 -1.89
C ASN A 26 12.67 15.46 -1.19
N TRP A 27 13.86 15.36 -0.58
CA TRP A 27 14.47 16.46 0.14
C TRP A 27 14.76 17.66 -0.76
N LEU A 28 15.43 17.45 -1.90
CA LEU A 28 15.74 18.50 -2.86
C LEU A 28 14.47 19.15 -3.42
N PHE A 29 13.48 18.34 -3.81
CA PHE A 29 12.21 18.85 -4.35
C PHE A 29 11.46 19.70 -3.33
N ALA A 30 11.40 19.26 -2.08
CA ALA A 30 10.79 20.04 -1.00
C ALA A 30 11.55 21.36 -0.79
N ARG A 31 12.88 21.32 -0.68
CA ARG A 31 13.69 22.53 -0.45
C ARG A 31 13.59 23.54 -1.58
N GLN A 32 13.69 23.09 -2.84
CA GLN A 32 13.54 23.93 -4.02
C GLN A 32 12.19 24.66 -4.05
N ASN A 33 11.13 23.99 -3.58
CA ASN A 33 9.76 24.53 -3.60
C ASN A 33 9.30 25.09 -2.24
N LYS A 34 10.21 25.33 -1.29
CA LYS A 34 9.88 25.82 0.07
C LYS A 34 8.80 24.97 0.76
N GLY A 35 8.82 23.67 0.50
CA GLY A 35 7.92 22.66 1.03
C GLY A 35 8.52 21.88 2.20
N LYS A 36 7.80 20.82 2.60
CA LYS A 36 8.15 19.96 3.72
C LYS A 36 8.39 18.50 3.31
N VAL A 37 9.32 17.86 4.01
CA VAL A 37 9.60 16.42 3.95
C VAL A 37 9.03 15.74 5.18
N VAL A 38 8.17 14.74 4.98
CA VAL A 38 7.66 13.86 6.04
C VAL A 38 8.47 12.56 6.07
N LEU A 39 8.90 12.12 7.26
CA LEU A 39 9.40 10.77 7.46
C LEU A 39 8.28 9.87 8.02
N ARG A 40 7.96 8.80 7.31
CA ARG A 40 6.96 7.80 7.72
C ARG A 40 7.57 6.41 7.69
N ILE A 41 7.48 5.66 8.78
CA ILE A 41 7.99 4.30 8.89
C ILE A 41 6.86 3.31 8.62
N GLU A 42 7.02 2.51 7.56
CA GLU A 42 6.02 1.55 7.10
C GLU A 42 6.29 0.15 7.69
N ASP A 43 6.08 0.01 8.99
CA ASP A 43 6.38 -1.18 9.80
C ASP A 43 5.22 -2.19 9.88
N THR A 44 4.30 -2.16 8.91
CA THR A 44 3.12 -3.04 8.88
C THR A 44 3.45 -4.48 8.46
N ASP A 45 4.60 -4.68 7.80
CA ASP A 45 5.14 -6.00 7.49
C ASP A 45 6.02 -6.52 8.63
N ARG A 46 5.36 -7.14 9.60
CA ARG A 46 6.01 -7.65 10.82
C ARG A 46 6.93 -8.85 10.57
N GLN A 47 6.72 -9.62 9.49
CA GLN A 47 7.52 -10.81 9.21
C GLN A 47 8.92 -10.45 8.71
N ARG A 48 9.03 -9.34 7.97
CA ARG A 48 10.31 -8.86 7.44
C ARG A 48 10.97 -7.81 8.34
N TYR A 49 10.45 -7.54 9.53
CA TYR A 49 10.96 -6.49 10.42
C TYR A 49 12.41 -6.75 10.85
N VAL A 50 13.27 -5.75 10.69
CA VAL A 50 14.69 -5.77 11.10
C VAL A 50 14.90 -4.77 12.23
N GLN A 51 15.24 -5.27 13.41
CA GLN A 51 15.56 -4.44 14.58
C GLN A 51 16.78 -3.56 14.29
N GLY A 52 16.73 -2.28 14.69
CA GLY A 52 17.82 -1.33 14.46
C GLY A 52 17.79 -0.65 13.09
N ALA A 53 16.97 -1.11 12.13
CA ALA A 53 16.90 -0.53 10.79
C ALA A 53 16.37 0.91 10.82
N THR A 54 15.33 1.17 11.60
CA THR A 54 14.73 2.51 11.76
C THR A 54 15.71 3.48 12.42
N GLU A 55 16.37 3.04 13.49
CA GLU A 55 17.34 3.83 14.25
C GLU A 55 18.56 4.16 13.39
N SER A 56 19.07 3.17 12.65
CA SER A 56 20.17 3.33 11.69
C SER A 56 19.81 4.33 10.59
N LEU A 57 18.62 4.20 9.99
CA LEU A 57 18.11 5.15 9.00
C LEU A 57 18.10 6.58 9.55
N ILE A 58 17.46 6.78 10.71
CA ILE A 58 17.34 8.10 11.35
C ILE A 58 18.72 8.70 11.63
N LYS A 59 19.64 7.90 12.17
CA LYS A 59 21.02 8.33 12.45
C LYS A 59 21.71 8.75 11.15
N THR A 60 21.67 7.93 10.12
CA THR A 60 22.30 8.22 8.83
C THR A 60 21.81 9.54 8.24
N LEU A 61 20.48 9.75 8.15
CA LEU A 61 19.91 10.97 7.58
C LEU A 61 20.31 12.24 8.35
N LYS A 62 20.39 12.16 9.68
CA LYS A 62 20.88 13.26 10.52
C LYS A 62 22.38 13.52 10.31
N THR A 63 23.20 12.46 10.27
CA THR A 63 24.65 12.57 10.10
C THR A 63 25.04 13.19 8.77
N ILE A 64 24.33 12.87 7.67
CA ILE A 64 24.61 13.45 6.35
C ILE A 64 24.01 14.85 6.15
N GLY A 65 23.41 15.45 7.20
CA GLY A 65 22.87 16.81 7.14
C GLY A 65 21.58 16.94 6.33
N LEU A 66 20.82 15.85 6.16
CA LEU A 66 19.55 15.85 5.43
C LEU A 66 18.40 15.50 6.39
N PRO A 67 18.05 16.34 7.38
CA PRO A 67 16.92 16.07 8.26
C PRO A 67 15.58 16.26 7.53
N TRP A 68 14.54 15.57 8.02
CA TRP A 68 13.14 15.76 7.62
C TRP A 68 12.46 16.83 8.50
N ASP A 69 11.28 17.30 8.09
CA ASP A 69 10.55 18.38 8.76
C ASP A 69 9.45 17.88 9.70
N GLU A 70 8.82 16.74 9.39
CA GLU A 70 7.74 16.15 10.19
C GLU A 70 7.94 14.63 10.39
N GLY A 71 7.70 14.12 11.60
CA GLY A 71 7.85 12.70 11.96
C GLY A 71 9.10 12.38 12.80
N PRO A 72 9.47 11.10 12.95
CA PRO A 72 8.94 9.94 12.21
C PRO A 72 7.52 9.57 12.69
N TYR A 73 6.61 9.33 11.74
CA TYR A 73 5.32 8.71 12.01
C TYR A 73 5.40 7.21 11.81
N ILE A 74 4.77 6.40 12.66
CA ILE A 74 4.87 4.93 12.61
C ILE A 74 3.50 4.34 12.28
N GLN A 75 3.43 3.48 11.25
CA GLN A 75 2.15 2.94 10.78
C GLN A 75 1.51 1.94 11.73
N SER A 76 2.29 1.13 12.45
CA SER A 76 1.76 0.20 13.46
C SER A 76 0.98 0.90 14.59
N GLN A 77 1.23 2.18 14.83
CA GLN A 77 0.47 2.97 15.81
C GLN A 77 -0.92 3.39 15.30
N LYS A 78 -1.24 3.14 14.03
CA LYS A 78 -2.48 3.57 13.34
C LYS A 78 -3.37 2.42 12.89
N ILE A 79 -3.13 1.19 13.37
CA ILE A 79 -3.85 -0.02 12.91
C ILE A 79 -5.36 0.14 12.94
N ASN A 80 -5.92 0.70 14.02
CA ASN A 80 -7.37 0.89 14.15
C ASN A 80 -7.93 1.86 13.10
N THR A 81 -7.19 2.91 12.74
CA THR A 81 -7.57 3.83 11.67
C THR A 81 -7.72 3.10 10.34
N TYR A 82 -6.77 2.23 10.00
CA TYR A 82 -6.84 1.47 8.74
C TYR A 82 -7.94 0.41 8.74
N ARG A 83 -8.19 -0.24 9.89
CA ARG A 83 -9.32 -1.18 10.02
C ARG A 83 -10.66 -0.48 9.76
N ASN A 84 -10.86 0.69 10.37
CA ASN A 84 -12.07 1.49 10.18
C ASN A 84 -12.21 1.95 8.72
N LEU A 85 -11.10 2.35 8.07
CA LEU A 85 -11.11 2.69 6.65
C LEU A 85 -11.46 1.50 5.76
N ALA A 86 -10.89 0.31 6.00
CA ALA A 86 -11.22 -0.89 5.25
C ALA A 86 -12.71 -1.24 5.38
N GLN A 87 -13.26 -1.14 6.58
CA GLN A 87 -14.70 -1.35 6.81
C GLN A 87 -15.54 -0.32 6.05
N LYS A 88 -15.19 0.97 6.14
CA LYS A 88 -15.90 2.03 5.40
C LYS A 88 -15.88 1.80 3.89
N LEU A 89 -14.76 1.33 3.33
CA LEU A 89 -14.68 0.97 1.91
C LEU A 89 -15.61 -0.20 1.56
N VAL A 90 -15.78 -1.17 2.45
CA VAL A 90 -16.75 -2.26 2.25
C VAL A 90 -18.19 -1.73 2.30
N GLU A 91 -18.51 -0.87 3.27
CA GLU A 91 -19.83 -0.24 3.39
C GLU A 91 -20.21 0.60 2.16
N GLN A 92 -19.20 1.19 1.50
CA GLN A 92 -19.35 1.98 0.29
C GLN A 92 -19.26 1.17 -1.02
N ASP A 93 -19.24 -0.16 -0.94
CA ASP A 93 -19.08 -1.06 -2.09
C ASP A 93 -17.78 -0.87 -2.90
N ASN A 94 -16.76 -0.24 -2.30
CA ASN A 94 -15.42 -0.06 -2.88
C ASN A 94 -14.45 -1.17 -2.49
N ALA A 95 -14.84 -2.04 -1.56
CA ALA A 95 -14.10 -3.21 -1.11
C ALA A 95 -15.05 -4.34 -0.73
N TYR A 96 -14.55 -5.56 -0.56
CA TYR A 96 -15.35 -6.70 -0.14
C TYR A 96 -14.55 -7.69 0.70
N TYR A 97 -15.26 -8.49 1.50
CA TYR A 97 -14.68 -9.59 2.26
C TYR A 97 -14.37 -10.78 1.35
N CYS A 98 -13.17 -11.34 1.51
CA CYS A 98 -12.75 -12.54 0.83
C CYS A 98 -12.35 -13.59 1.87
N PHE A 99 -12.98 -14.76 1.78
CA PHE A 99 -12.80 -15.88 2.69
C PHE A 99 -11.98 -17.02 2.06
N CYS A 100 -11.49 -16.83 0.83
CA CYS A 100 -10.64 -17.81 0.15
C CYS A 100 -9.40 -18.13 0.99
N THR A 101 -9.12 -19.42 1.14
CA THR A 101 -7.92 -19.91 1.82
C THR A 101 -6.69 -19.80 0.91
N SER A 102 -5.50 -19.81 1.51
CA SER A 102 -4.24 -19.84 0.75
C SER A 102 -4.17 -21.06 -0.18
N GLU A 103 -4.72 -22.20 0.23
CA GLU A 103 -4.76 -23.43 -0.57
C GLU A 103 -5.64 -23.29 -1.81
N GLU A 104 -6.84 -22.70 -1.67
CA GLU A 104 -7.74 -22.43 -2.80
C GLU A 104 -7.12 -21.45 -3.81
N LEU A 105 -6.46 -20.41 -3.30
CA LEU A 105 -5.77 -19.42 -4.12
C LEU A 105 -4.59 -20.06 -4.89
N GLU A 106 -3.80 -20.92 -4.23
CA GLU A 106 -2.68 -21.61 -4.86
C GLU A 106 -3.15 -22.63 -5.91
N LYS A 107 -4.25 -23.34 -5.64
CA LYS A 107 -4.88 -24.22 -6.63
C LYS A 107 -5.30 -23.44 -7.88
N THR A 108 -6.03 -22.34 -7.69
CA THR A 108 -6.47 -21.46 -8.79
C THR A 108 -5.29 -20.93 -9.59
N ARG A 109 -4.22 -20.54 -8.90
CA ARG A 109 -2.97 -20.07 -9.53
C ARG A 109 -2.32 -21.14 -10.39
N LYS A 110 -2.21 -22.38 -9.90
CA LYS A 110 -1.65 -23.51 -10.66
C LYS A 110 -2.49 -23.81 -11.90
N GLU A 111 -3.82 -23.76 -11.79
CA GLU A 111 -4.73 -23.94 -12.92
C GLU A 111 -4.56 -22.85 -14.00
N GLN A 112 -4.41 -21.58 -13.59
CA GLN A 112 -4.15 -20.47 -14.52
C GLN A 112 -2.81 -20.67 -15.25
N ILE A 113 -1.75 -21.02 -14.53
CA ILE A 113 -0.42 -21.28 -15.11
C ILE A 113 -0.48 -22.44 -16.10
N ALA A 114 -1.14 -23.55 -15.73
CA ALA A 114 -1.32 -24.70 -16.62
C ALA A 114 -2.06 -24.34 -17.91
N ARG A 115 -2.97 -23.36 -17.84
CA ARG A 115 -3.70 -22.80 -19.00
C ARG A 115 -2.97 -21.65 -19.70
N LYS A 116 -1.72 -21.36 -19.33
CA LYS A 116 -0.93 -20.22 -19.84
C LYS A 116 -1.63 -18.86 -19.70
N MET A 117 -2.46 -18.73 -18.66
CA MET A 117 -3.12 -17.47 -18.31
C MET A 117 -2.27 -16.73 -17.26
N PRO A 118 -2.24 -15.38 -17.29
CA PRO A 118 -1.63 -14.60 -16.22
C PRO A 118 -2.26 -14.94 -14.86
N PRO A 119 -1.45 -15.21 -13.83
CA PRO A 119 -1.95 -15.40 -12.47
C PRO A 119 -2.65 -14.15 -11.97
N GLN A 120 -3.92 -14.28 -11.58
CA GLN A 120 -4.75 -13.19 -11.08
C GLN A 120 -5.81 -13.75 -10.14
N TYR A 121 -6.15 -13.02 -9.08
CA TYR A 121 -7.29 -13.40 -8.26
C TYR A 121 -8.57 -13.46 -9.11
N ASN A 122 -9.25 -14.60 -9.09
CA ASN A 122 -10.45 -14.88 -9.89
C ASN A 122 -11.72 -14.15 -9.42
N ARG A 123 -11.61 -13.25 -8.43
CA ARG A 123 -12.73 -12.46 -7.88
C ARG A 123 -13.84 -13.33 -7.28
N HIS A 124 -13.51 -14.55 -6.81
CA HIS A 124 -14.49 -15.52 -6.31
C HIS A 124 -15.46 -14.96 -5.25
N CYS A 125 -14.96 -14.18 -4.29
CA CYS A 125 -15.78 -13.63 -3.20
C CYS A 125 -16.43 -12.27 -3.51
N ARG A 126 -16.25 -11.73 -4.73
CA ARG A 126 -16.60 -10.34 -5.06
C ARG A 126 -18.09 -10.03 -4.95
N ASN A 127 -18.93 -11.00 -5.26
CA ASN A 127 -20.39 -10.86 -5.34
C ASN A 127 -21.13 -11.70 -4.29
N LEU A 128 -20.47 -12.05 -3.18
CA LEU A 128 -21.13 -12.76 -2.08
C LEU A 128 -22.33 -11.95 -1.56
N SER A 129 -23.42 -12.64 -1.23
CA SER A 129 -24.58 -11.98 -0.65
C SER A 129 -24.28 -11.47 0.76
N LYS A 130 -24.97 -10.42 1.21
CA LYS A 130 -24.85 -9.91 2.59
C LYS A 130 -25.15 -11.01 3.63
N LYS A 131 -26.05 -11.95 3.30
CA LYS A 131 -26.39 -13.09 4.15
C LYS A 131 -25.20 -14.04 4.31
N ASP A 132 -24.53 -14.40 3.22
CA ASP A 132 -23.39 -15.33 3.25
C ASP A 132 -22.19 -14.69 3.95
N ILE A 133 -21.95 -13.41 3.70
CA ILE A 133 -20.91 -12.64 4.40
C ILE A 133 -21.18 -12.65 5.92
N THR A 134 -22.42 -12.34 6.32
CA THR A 134 -22.79 -12.29 7.74
C THR A 134 -22.62 -13.66 8.42
N LEU A 135 -23.00 -14.74 7.73
CA LEU A 135 -22.85 -16.10 8.23
C LEU A 135 -21.37 -16.46 8.46
N GLN A 136 -20.52 -16.19 7.46
CA GLN A 136 -19.07 -16.49 7.54
C GLN A 136 -18.34 -15.63 8.57
N LEU A 137 -18.75 -14.37 8.74
CA LEU A 137 -18.21 -13.51 9.80
C LEU A 137 -18.60 -14.03 11.19
N ARG A 138 -19.85 -14.47 11.37
CA ARG A 138 -20.35 -15.02 12.65
C ARG A 138 -19.71 -16.36 13.00
N SER A 139 -19.36 -17.17 12.02
CA SER A 139 -18.65 -18.43 12.24
C SER A 139 -17.17 -18.23 12.59
N GLY A 140 -16.67 -16.99 12.61
CA GLY A 140 -15.28 -16.68 12.92
C GLY A 140 -14.29 -17.08 11.81
N GLN A 141 -14.78 -17.29 10.58
CA GLN A 141 -13.92 -17.68 9.46
C GLN A 141 -12.87 -16.59 9.17
N PRO A 142 -11.58 -16.94 9.03
CA PRO A 142 -10.56 -15.99 8.62
C PRO A 142 -10.92 -15.33 7.29
N TYR A 143 -10.67 -14.03 7.18
CA TYR A 143 -10.99 -13.25 5.99
C TYR A 143 -9.96 -12.16 5.76
N VAL A 144 -9.84 -11.75 4.50
CA VAL A 144 -9.17 -10.52 4.09
C VAL A 144 -10.19 -9.52 3.53
N VAL A 145 -9.82 -8.25 3.45
CA VAL A 145 -10.61 -7.24 2.71
C VAL A 145 -9.87 -6.93 1.42
N ARG A 146 -10.53 -7.05 0.27
CA ARG A 146 -9.99 -6.76 -1.06
C ARG A 146 -10.58 -5.50 -1.66
N LEU A 147 -9.78 -4.77 -2.42
CA LEU A 147 -10.24 -3.65 -3.23
C LEU A 147 -11.16 -4.14 -4.35
N LYS A 148 -12.30 -3.47 -4.56
CA LYS A 148 -13.24 -3.79 -5.64
C LYS A 148 -12.89 -2.99 -6.90
N VAL A 149 -11.86 -3.42 -7.63
CA VAL A 149 -11.41 -2.73 -8.85
C VAL A 149 -12.50 -2.83 -9.93
N PRO A 150 -12.92 -1.75 -10.60
CA PRO A 150 -13.94 -1.84 -11.66
C PRO A 150 -13.52 -2.81 -12.77
N GLU A 151 -14.47 -3.56 -13.33
CA GLU A 151 -14.14 -4.68 -14.24
C GLU A 151 -13.75 -4.24 -15.66
N LYS A 152 -14.11 -3.02 -16.04
CA LYS A 152 -13.92 -2.46 -17.37
C LYS A 152 -13.51 -1.00 -17.25
N GLY A 153 -12.75 -0.54 -18.24
CA GLY A 153 -12.27 0.82 -18.33
C GLY A 153 -10.76 0.89 -18.34
N ILE A 154 -10.26 2.11 -18.40
CA ILE A 154 -8.84 2.42 -18.41
C ILE A 154 -8.61 3.46 -17.31
N ILE A 155 -7.63 3.22 -16.45
CA ILE A 155 -7.12 4.26 -15.56
C ILE A 155 -5.97 4.97 -16.28
N LYS A 156 -6.02 6.31 -16.29
CA LYS A 156 -4.98 7.15 -16.88
C LYS A 156 -4.52 8.17 -15.86
N PHE A 157 -3.22 8.39 -15.78
CA PHE A 157 -2.64 9.43 -14.94
C PHE A 157 -1.37 9.99 -15.60
N LYS A 158 -0.98 11.18 -15.17
CA LYS A 158 0.25 11.84 -15.61
C LYS A 158 1.30 11.67 -14.53
N ASP A 159 2.30 10.84 -14.81
CA ASP A 159 3.53 10.75 -14.01
C ASP A 159 4.51 11.85 -14.43
N LEU A 160 5.18 12.47 -13.47
CA LEU A 160 6.10 13.58 -13.76
C LEU A 160 7.37 13.14 -14.50
N ILE A 161 7.73 11.86 -14.43
CA ILE A 161 8.92 11.29 -15.07
C ILE A 161 8.56 10.50 -16.33
N ARG A 162 7.51 9.68 -16.28
CA ARG A 162 7.07 8.80 -17.38
C ARG A 162 6.05 9.44 -18.32
N GLY A 163 5.51 10.60 -17.97
CA GLY A 163 4.49 11.26 -18.78
C GLY A 163 3.11 10.61 -18.63
N SER A 164 2.37 10.45 -19.74
CA SER A 164 1.05 9.83 -19.71
C SER A 164 1.18 8.32 -19.55
N VAL A 165 0.59 7.76 -18.49
CA VAL A 165 0.56 6.33 -18.20
C VAL A 165 -0.89 5.86 -18.19
N GLU A 166 -1.15 4.70 -18.77
CA GLU A 166 -2.47 4.09 -18.79
C GLU A 166 -2.42 2.59 -18.52
N PHE A 167 -3.42 2.11 -17.77
CA PHE A 167 -3.60 0.69 -17.48
C PHE A 167 -5.04 0.27 -17.73
N ASN A 168 -5.23 -0.90 -18.33
CA ASN A 168 -6.55 -1.49 -18.46
C ASN A 168 -6.97 -2.05 -17.09
N LEU A 169 -8.15 -1.67 -16.59
CA LEU A 169 -8.60 -2.13 -15.26
C LEU A 169 -8.76 -3.66 -15.17
N LYS A 170 -8.89 -4.36 -16.30
CA LYS A 170 -8.91 -5.82 -16.37
C LYS A 170 -7.57 -6.44 -15.94
N THR A 171 -6.45 -5.74 -16.11
CA THR A 171 -5.12 -6.26 -15.73
C THR A 171 -4.76 -5.95 -14.27
N ILE A 172 -5.62 -5.25 -13.54
CA ILE A 172 -5.40 -4.86 -12.15
C ILE A 172 -6.16 -5.83 -11.25
N ASP A 173 -5.42 -6.47 -10.34
CA ASP A 173 -5.97 -7.38 -9.34
C ASP A 173 -6.78 -6.65 -8.26
N ASP A 174 -7.77 -7.35 -7.72
CA ASP A 174 -8.47 -6.95 -6.50
C ASP A 174 -7.53 -7.15 -5.30
N GLN A 175 -6.60 -6.20 -5.13
CA GLN A 175 -5.52 -6.22 -4.13
C GLN A 175 -6.09 -6.34 -2.71
N ILE A 176 -5.36 -7.05 -1.84
CA ILE A 176 -5.70 -7.11 -0.42
C ILE A 176 -5.40 -5.75 0.21
N LEU A 177 -6.39 -5.17 0.90
CA LEU A 177 -6.28 -3.94 1.69
C LEU A 177 -6.04 -4.24 3.17
N LEU A 178 -6.71 -5.26 3.70
CA LEU A 178 -6.59 -5.70 5.08
C LEU A 178 -6.34 -7.21 5.13
N LYS A 179 -5.28 -7.62 5.80
CA LYS A 179 -4.89 -9.02 6.00
C LYS A 179 -5.80 -9.72 7.03
N SER A 180 -5.69 -11.05 7.12
CA SER A 180 -6.46 -11.86 8.06
C SER A 180 -6.14 -11.57 9.53
N ASP A 181 -4.89 -11.22 9.82
CA ASP A 181 -4.39 -10.73 11.11
C ASP A 181 -4.88 -9.30 11.47
N LYS A 182 -5.72 -8.70 10.61
CA LYS A 182 -6.28 -7.35 10.74
C LYS A 182 -5.23 -6.23 10.68
N TRP A 183 -4.05 -6.50 10.14
CA TRP A 183 -3.10 -5.46 9.75
C TRP A 183 -3.36 -5.01 8.32
N PRO A 184 -3.14 -3.71 8.01
CA PRO A 184 -3.24 -3.23 6.64
C PRO A 184 -2.12 -3.79 5.77
N THR A 185 -2.35 -3.78 4.46
CA THR A 185 -1.27 -3.88 3.47
C THR A 185 -0.70 -2.50 3.17
N TYR A 186 0.42 -2.49 2.43
CA TYR A 186 1.01 -1.26 1.88
C TYR A 186 -0.02 -0.41 1.13
N HIS A 187 -0.83 -1.01 0.25
CA HIS A 187 -1.77 -0.27 -0.60
C HIS A 187 -2.82 0.52 0.19
N LEU A 188 -3.32 -0.03 1.30
CA LEU A 188 -4.27 0.70 2.15
C LEU A 188 -3.57 1.76 3.01
N ALA A 189 -2.51 1.37 3.72
CA ALA A 189 -1.86 2.25 4.68
C ALA A 189 -1.17 3.45 4.00
N ASN A 190 -0.49 3.22 2.87
CA ASN A 190 0.24 4.25 2.14
C ASN A 190 -0.71 5.35 1.61
N VAL A 191 -1.80 4.96 0.95
CA VAL A 191 -2.78 5.90 0.39
C VAL A 191 -3.53 6.66 1.49
N ALA A 192 -3.92 5.96 2.56
CA ALA A 192 -4.59 6.58 3.71
C ALA A 192 -3.70 7.63 4.38
N ASP A 193 -2.44 7.30 4.64
CA ASP A 193 -1.51 8.25 5.24
C ASP A 193 -1.13 9.38 4.30
N ASP A 194 -0.96 9.13 3.01
CA ASP A 194 -0.70 10.20 2.04
C ASP A 194 -1.85 11.22 2.02
N HIS A 195 -3.10 10.75 2.12
CA HIS A 195 -4.27 11.61 2.30
C HIS A 195 -4.23 12.38 3.62
N TYR A 196 -4.09 11.71 4.76
CA TYR A 196 -4.13 12.37 6.08
C TYR A 196 -2.95 13.31 6.34
N MET A 197 -1.79 13.04 5.73
CA MET A 197 -0.62 13.90 5.82
C MET A 197 -0.66 15.06 4.82
N ASN A 198 -1.66 15.10 3.92
CA ASN A 198 -1.77 16.06 2.82
C ASN A 198 -0.54 16.04 1.90
N ILE A 199 -0.09 14.84 1.53
CA ILE A 199 1.00 14.66 0.58
C ILE A 199 0.57 15.17 -0.80
N THR A 200 1.41 15.99 -1.40
CA THR A 200 1.16 16.61 -2.71
C THR A 200 1.90 15.90 -3.84
N HIS A 201 3.09 15.37 -3.56
CA HIS A 201 3.93 14.69 -4.54
C HIS A 201 4.50 13.40 -3.93
N VAL A 202 4.30 12.30 -4.64
CA VAL A 202 4.82 10.98 -4.29
C VAL A 202 6.00 10.67 -5.20
N ILE A 203 7.21 10.68 -4.64
CA ILE A 203 8.43 10.30 -5.35
C ILE A 203 8.85 8.92 -4.83
N ARG A 204 8.80 7.91 -5.70
CA ARG A 204 9.11 6.51 -5.41
C ARG A 204 9.75 5.83 -6.62
N GLY A 205 10.27 4.61 -6.44
CA GLY A 205 10.83 3.81 -7.52
C GLY A 205 9.78 3.28 -8.51
N GLU A 206 10.23 2.92 -9.71
CA GLU A 206 9.36 2.46 -10.81
C GLU A 206 8.72 1.10 -10.55
N GLU A 207 9.25 0.33 -9.60
CA GLU A 207 8.68 -0.96 -9.17
C GLU A 207 7.24 -0.82 -8.66
N TRP A 208 6.84 0.38 -8.26
CA TRP A 208 5.48 0.70 -7.80
C TRP A 208 4.57 1.26 -8.88
N LEU A 209 5.04 1.42 -10.13
CA LEU A 209 4.20 1.95 -11.20
C LEU A 209 2.98 1.05 -11.52
N PRO A 210 3.07 -0.29 -11.46
CA PRO A 210 1.91 -1.18 -11.67
C PRO A 210 0.95 -1.28 -10.46
N SER A 211 1.20 -0.55 -9.37
CA SER A 211 0.49 -0.64 -8.09
C SER A 211 -0.65 0.36 -7.92
#